data_AF-A0AAV5YAN7-F1
#
_entry.id   AF-A0AAV5YAN7-F1
#
_cell.length_a   1.000
_cell.length_b   1.000
_cell.length_c   1.000
_cell.angle_alpha   90.00
_cell.angle_beta   90.00
_cell.angle_gamma   90.00
#
_symmetry.space_group_name_H-M   'P 1'
#
loop_
_entity.id
_entity.type
_entity.pdbx_description
1 polymer ?
#
loop_
_entity_poly.entity_id
_entity_poly.type
_entity_poly.pdbx_seq_one_letter_code
_entity_poly.pdbx_strand_id
1 'polypeptide(L)' 'MAELTPVHLMRWIETNQASFTPPVANKEVFPESEFIYQIVRGPNARNDFHLDPGDEIFYQLTGDITVRCREADGG' A
#
# COMPACT_ATOMS: atom_id res chain seq x y z
N MET A 1 11.44 20.07 -0.55
CA MET A 1 10.74 18.84 -0.16
C MET A 1 9.85 19.19 1.01
N ALA A 2 8.58 18.78 1.00
CA ALA A 2 7.69 19.04 2.13
C ALA A 2 8.19 18.29 3.37
N GLU A 3 8.14 18.93 4.54
CA GLU A 3 8.55 18.32 5.79
C GLU A 3 7.51 17.27 6.21
N LEU A 4 7.93 16.02 6.40
CA LEU A 4 7.06 14.95 6.86
C LEU A 4 6.76 15.12 8.34
N THR A 5 5.48 15.30 8.67
CA THR A 5 5.03 15.32 10.06
C THR A 5 4.79 13.89 10.55
N PRO A 6 5.34 13.47 11.70
CA PRO A 6 5.07 12.16 12.26
C PRO A 6 3.57 11.90 12.43
N VAL A 7 3.10 10.73 12.01
CA VAL A 7 1.70 10.32 12.12
C VAL A 7 1.58 9.13 13.05
N HIS A 8 0.60 9.17 13.95
CA HIS A 8 0.20 8.00 14.72
C HIS A 8 -0.60 7.05 13.80
N LEU A 9 0.09 6.09 13.19
CA LEU A 9 -0.44 5.30 12.07
C LEU A 9 -1.78 4.62 12.35
N MET A 10 -1.95 3.96 13.51
CA MET A 10 -3.20 3.25 13.82
C MET A 10 -4.42 4.18 13.90
N ARG A 11 -4.27 5.33 14.57
CA ARG A 11 -5.31 6.37 14.63
C ARG A 11 -5.61 6.94 13.25
N TRP A 12 -4.59 7.14 12.42
CA TRP A 12 -4.80 7.62 11.05
C TRP A 12 -5.60 6.61 10.23
N ILE A 13 -5.33 5.31 10.35
CA ILE A 13 -6.09 4.24 9.69
C ILE A 13 -7.57 4.27 10.15
N GLU A 14 -7.81 4.41 11.46
CA GLU A 14 -9.16 4.50 12.02
C GLU A 14 -9.94 5.70 11.46
N THR A 15 -9.33 6.88 11.41
CA THR A 15 -9.96 8.08 10.85
C THR A 15 -10.22 7.96 9.34
N ASN A 16 -9.43 7.16 8.62
CA ASN A 16 -9.53 6.99 7.17
C ASN A 16 -10.29 5.71 6.75
N GLN A 17 -11.07 5.09 7.64
CA GLN A 17 -11.76 3.83 7.36
C GLN A 17 -12.60 3.83 6.07
N ALA A 18 -13.22 4.96 5.73
CA ALA A 18 -14.01 5.12 4.52
C ALA A 18 -13.19 5.00 3.21
N SER A 19 -11.87 5.21 3.26
CA SER A 19 -10.99 5.01 2.09
C SER A 19 -10.62 3.55 1.85
N PHE A 20 -11.03 2.63 2.73
CA PHE A 20 -10.73 1.20 2.64
C PHE A 20 -11.97 0.37 2.33
N THR A 21 -12.96 0.97 1.68
CA THR A 21 -14.17 0.30 1.20
C THR A 21 -14.19 0.27 -0.33
N PRO A 22 -14.66 -0.81 -0.97
CA PRO A 22 -14.71 -0.90 -2.43
C PRO A 22 -15.34 0.34 -3.11
N PRO A 23 -14.86 0.73 -4.30
CA PRO A 23 -13.94 0.00 -5.17
C PRO A 23 -12.45 0.25 -4.90
N VAL A 24 -12.09 1.21 -4.05
CA VAL A 24 -10.70 1.58 -3.74
C VAL A 24 -10.39 1.15 -2.32
N ALA A 25 -9.38 0.30 -2.14
CA ALA A 25 -9.03 -0.30 -0.84
C ALA A 25 -7.63 0.09 -0.36
N ASN A 26 -7.10 1.21 -0.86
CA ASN A 26 -5.82 1.76 -0.46
C ASN A 26 -5.89 3.28 -0.29
N LYS A 27 -4.96 3.83 0.51
CA LYS A 27 -4.78 5.27 0.69
C LYS A 27 -3.33 5.61 0.96
N GLU A 28 -2.84 6.67 0.31
CA GLU A 28 -1.51 7.24 0.57
C GLU A 28 -1.51 8.09 1.86
N VAL A 29 -0.46 7.94 2.66
CA VAL A 29 -0.30 8.60 3.97
C VAL A 29 0.31 9.99 3.82
N PHE A 30 1.29 10.14 2.94
CA PHE A 30 2.04 11.39 2.73
C PHE A 30 2.07 11.76 1.24
N PRO A 31 0.99 12.37 0.72
CA PRO A 31 0.96 12.85 -0.66
C PRO A 31 2.14 13.77 -0.97
N GLU A 32 2.68 13.65 -2.18
CA GLU A 32 3.78 14.48 -2.69
C GLU A 32 5.13 14.31 -1.96
N SER A 33 5.28 13.24 -1.17
CA SER A 33 6.57 12.90 -0.58
C SER A 33 7.47 12.14 -1.56
N GLU A 34 8.77 12.05 -1.25
CA GLU A 34 9.74 11.35 -2.09
C GLU A 34 9.41 9.86 -2.28
N PHE A 35 8.88 9.23 -1.22
CA PHE A 35 8.45 7.83 -1.25
C PHE A 35 6.93 7.74 -1.23
N ILE A 36 6.38 6.67 -1.82
CA ILE A 36 4.95 6.42 -1.81
C ILE A 36 4.63 5.54 -0.59
N TYR A 37 4.06 6.14 0.45
CA TYR A 37 3.62 5.42 1.65
C TYR A 37 2.15 5.08 1.55
N GLN A 38 1.80 3.82 1.30
CA GLN A 38 0.40 3.39 1.20
C GLN A 38 -0.02 2.45 2.32
N ILE A 39 -1.28 2.59 2.75
CA ILE A 39 -2.00 1.55 3.47
C ILE A 39 -2.94 0.86 2.50
N VAL A 40 -2.86 -0.47 2.44
CA VAL A 40 -3.70 -1.32 1.59
C VAL A 40 -4.49 -2.26 2.50
N ARG A 41 -5.79 -2.43 2.24
CA ARG A 41 -6.66 -3.38 2.94
C ARG A 41 -7.32 -4.37 2.00
N GLY A 42 -7.60 -5.54 2.53
CA GLY A 42 -8.41 -6.57 1.87
C GLY A 42 -9.89 -6.51 2.27
N PRO A 43 -10.74 -7.33 1.62
CA PRO A 43 -10.36 -8.27 0.57
C PRO A 43 -10.09 -7.53 -0.76
N ASN A 44 -8.92 -7.80 -1.34
CA ASN A 44 -8.54 -7.29 -2.66
C ASN A 44 -7.68 -8.34 -3.36
N ALA A 45 -8.10 -8.79 -4.53
CA ALA A 45 -7.39 -9.77 -5.33
C ALA A 45 -7.40 -9.33 -6.79
N ARG A 46 -6.23 -9.43 -7.43
CA ARG A 46 -6.00 -9.00 -8.80
C ARG A 46 -5.27 -10.10 -9.56
N ASN A 47 -5.53 -10.20 -10.87
CA ASN A 47 -4.91 -11.19 -11.75
C ASN A 47 -3.78 -10.60 -12.60
N ASP A 48 -3.56 -9.28 -12.53
CA ASP A 48 -2.43 -8.60 -13.17
C ASP A 48 -1.20 -8.59 -12.26
N PHE A 49 -0.03 -8.50 -12.88
CA PHE A 49 1.27 -8.34 -12.20
C PHE A 49 1.76 -6.91 -12.41
N HIS A 50 2.32 -6.32 -11.37
CA HIS A 50 2.92 -4.98 -11.44
C HIS A 50 4.40 -5.12 -11.79
N LEU A 51 4.83 -4.38 -12.81
CA LEU A 51 6.23 -4.25 -13.18
C LEU A 51 6.66 -2.85 -12.78
N ASP A 52 7.23 -2.72 -11.58
CA ASP A 52 7.79 -1.46 -11.09
C ASP A 52 9.32 -1.51 -11.21
N PRO A 53 9.97 -0.48 -11.78
CA PRO A 53 11.43 -0.39 -11.81
C PRO A 53 12.07 -0.13 -10.43
N GLY A 54 11.29 0.29 -9.43
CA GLY A 54 11.72 0.54 -8.07
C GLY A 54 11.45 -0.64 -7.12
N ASP A 55 12.14 -0.62 -5.98
CA ASP A 55 11.89 -1.58 -4.90
C ASP A 55 10.59 -1.25 -4.17
N GLU A 56 9.78 -2.27 -3.90
CA GLU A 56 8.59 -2.17 -3.04
C GLU A 56 8.81 -2.92 -1.72
N ILE A 57 8.52 -2.25 -0.60
CA ILE A 57 8.64 -2.82 0.75
C ILE A 57 7.25 -3.01 1.35
N PHE A 58 6.95 -4.23 1.77
CA PHE A 58 5.69 -4.58 2.43
C PHE A 58 5.91 -4.88 3.92
N TYR A 59 5.10 -4.24 4.77
CA TYR A 59 5.05 -4.54 6.21
C TYR A 59 3.63 -4.88 6.63
N GLN A 60 3.40 -6.13 7.04
CA GLN A 60 2.08 -6.62 7.41
C GLN A 60 1.68 -6.17 8.81
N LEU A 61 0.72 -5.23 8.89
CA LEU A 61 0.19 -4.76 10.18
C LEU A 61 -0.79 -5.74 10.82
N THR A 62 -1.73 -6.28 10.05
CA THR A 62 -2.82 -7.13 10.56
C THR A 62 -3.29 -8.14 9.51
N GLY A 63 -3.51 -9.40 9.91
CA GLY A 63 -3.94 -10.46 8.99
C GLY A 63 -2.82 -10.92 8.07
N ASP A 64 -3.18 -11.59 6.98
CA ASP A 64 -2.23 -12.21 6.05
C ASP A 64 -2.32 -11.61 4.65
N ILE A 65 -1.19 -11.58 3.94
CA ILE A 65 -1.14 -11.26 2.50
C ILE A 65 -0.39 -12.35 1.75
N THR A 66 -0.61 -12.39 0.43
CA THR A 66 0.18 -13.20 -0.49
C THR A 66 0.64 -12.30 -1.63
N VAL A 67 1.94 -12.12 -1.75
CA VAL A 67 2.56 -11.44 -2.89
C VAL A 67 3.12 -12.51 -3.81
N ARG A 68 2.64 -12.54 -5.05
CA ARG A 68 3.15 -13.46 -6.08
C ARG A 68 4.15 -12.72 -6.94
N CYS A 69 5.39 -13.17 -6.94
CA CYS A 69 6.43 -12.65 -7.82
C CYS A 69 6.61 -13.59 -9.02
N ARG A 70 6.99 -13.01 -10.16
CA ARG A 70 7.39 -13.72 -11.36
C ARG A 70 8.66 -13.09 -11.89
N GLU A 71 9.55 -13.92 -12.40
CA GLU A 71 10.72 -13.44 -13.12
C GLU A 71 10.28 -12.81 -14.45
N ALA A 72 10.97 -11.74 -14.85
CA ALA A 72 10.62 -10.98 -16.05
C ALA A 72 10.79 -11.78 -17.35
N ASP A 73 11.54 -12.89 -17.31
CA ASP A 73 11.81 -13.76 -18.46
C ASP A 73 10.74 -14.85 -18.69
N GLY A 74 9.73 -14.92 -17.82
CA GLY A 74 8.59 -15.84 -17.99
C GLY A 74 8.81 -17.25 -17.45
N GLY A 75 9.83 -17.47 -16.60
CA GLY A 75 9.98 -18.68 -15.78
C GLY A 75 8.83 -18.94 -14.81
#